data_AF-A0A953U2W0-F1
#
_entry.id   AF-A0A953U2W0-F1
#
_cell.length_a   1.000
_cell.length_b   1.000
_cell.length_c   1.000
_cell.angle_alpha   90.00
_cell.angle_beta   90.00
_cell.angle_gamma   90.00
#
_symmetry.space_group_name_H-M   'P 1'
#
loop_
_entity.id
_entity.type
_entity.pdbx_description
1 polymer ?
#
loop_
_entity_poly.entity_id
_entity_poly.type
_entity_poly.pdbx_seq_one_letter_code
_entity_poly.pdbx_strand_id
1 'polypeptide(L)' 'MKTVTVREVTREFSRKVEAPLRRGETLVLRKRKEVLGRIVPERAKAKEYPDFAARQKKIFGNRRINLNVGEILRKERNRL' A
#
# COMPACT_ATOMS: atom_id res chain seq x y z
N MET A 1 9.81 4.73 -16.36
CA MET A 1 10.12 3.28 -16.33
C MET A 1 11.52 3.10 -15.77
N LYS A 2 11.71 2.21 -14.79
CA LYS A 2 13.00 2.04 -14.11
C LYS A 2 13.85 1.03 -14.86
N THR A 3 15.14 1.27 -14.95
CA THR A 3 16.09 0.40 -15.65
C THR A 3 16.99 -0.28 -14.64
N VAL A 4 17.27 -1.55 -14.87
CA VAL A 4 18.15 -2.38 -14.04
C VAL A 4 19.12 -3.12 -14.95
N THR A 5 20.40 -3.13 -14.57
CA THR A 5 21.43 -3.87 -15.30
C THR A 5 21.55 -5.31 -14.81
N VAL A 6 22.02 -6.22 -15.67
CA VAL A 6 22.28 -7.63 -15.29
C VAL A 6 23.15 -7.75 -14.03
N ARG A 7 24.15 -6.88 -13.86
CA ARG A 7 25.03 -6.86 -12.68
C ARG A 7 24.27 -6.50 -11.39
N GLU A 8 23.36 -5.54 -11.47
CA GLU A 8 22.51 -5.15 -10.33
C GLU A 8 21.49 -6.23 -9.98
N VAL A 9 20.96 -6.96 -10.98
CA VAL A 9 20.11 -8.12 -10.71
C VAL A 9 20.85 -9.17 -9.89
N THR A 10 22.12 -9.44 -10.21
CA THR A 10 22.90 -10.47 -9.51
C THR A 10 23.38 -10.02 -8.14
N ARG A 11 23.80 -8.76 -7.98
CA ARG A 11 24.44 -8.27 -6.74
C ARG A 11 23.49 -7.60 -5.76
N GLU A 12 22.39 -7.02 -6.24
CA GLU A 12 21.49 -6.16 -5.46
C GLU A 12 20.01 -6.53 -5.66
N PHE A 13 19.74 -7.83 -5.89
CA PHE A 13 18.41 -8.33 -6.25
C PHE A 13 17.29 -7.78 -5.36
N SER A 14 17.41 -7.91 -4.04
CA SER A 14 16.38 -7.49 -3.09
C SER A 14 16.06 -5.99 -3.17
N ARG A 15 17.07 -5.14 -3.35
CA ARG A 15 16.90 -3.68 -3.37
C ARG A 15 16.48 -3.15 -4.73
N LYS A 16 17.08 -3.67 -5.80
CA LYS A 16 16.95 -3.13 -7.17
C LYS A 16 15.88 -3.84 -8.00
N VAL A 17 15.52 -5.07 -7.65
CA VAL A 17 14.55 -5.88 -8.39
C VAL A 17 13.32 -6.18 -7.53
N GLU A 18 13.51 -6.83 -6.38
CA GLU A 18 12.38 -7.29 -5.56
C GLU A 18 11.55 -6.13 -5.01
N ALA A 19 12.17 -5.13 -4.37
CA ALA A 19 11.44 -4.02 -3.76
C ALA A 19 10.63 -3.20 -4.79
N PRO A 20 11.16 -2.83 -5.98
CA PRO A 20 10.34 -2.23 -7.04
C PRO A 20 9.21 -3.11 -7.55
N LEU A 21 9.46 -4.41 -7.78
CA LEU A 21 8.41 -5.32 -8.26
C LEU A 21 7.28 -5.47 -7.24
N ARG A 22 7.60 -5.52 -5.94
CA ARG A 22 6.58 -5.55 -4.87
C ARG A 22 5.74 -4.28 -4.80
N ARG A 23 6.27 -3.13 -5.23
CA ARG A 23 5.51 -1.87 -5.35
C ARG A 23 4.67 -1.81 -6.63
N GLY A 24 4.75 -2.80 -7.50
CA GLY A 24 4.05 -2.80 -8.79
C GLY A 24 4.77 -2.02 -9.89
N GLU A 25 6.05 -1.67 -9.70
CA GLU A 25 6.83 -1.00 -10.74
C GLU A 25 7.31 -1.98 -11.82
N THR A 26 7.17 -1.62 -13.10
CA THR A 26 7.77 -2.37 -14.21
C THR A 26 9.24 -1.97 -14.41
N LEU A 27 10.09 -2.98 -14.57
CA LEU A 27 11.54 -2.82 -14.72
C LEU A 27 11.98 -3.18 -16.15
N VAL A 28 12.96 -2.47 -16.68
CA VAL A 28 13.63 -2.81 -17.95
C VAL A 28 14.98 -3.43 -17.65
N LEU A 29 15.20 -4.66 -18.07
CA LEU A 29 16.48 -5.35 -17.91
C LEU A 29 17.42 -4.99 -19.06
N ARG A 30 18.61 -4.50 -18.72
CA ARG A 30 19.65 -4.14 -19.69
C ARG A 30 20.97 -4.84 -19.43
N LYS A 31 21.71 -5.11 -20.50
CA LYS A 31 23.11 -5.54 -20.44
C LYS A 31 23.93 -4.57 -21.28
N ARG A 32 24.81 -3.80 -20.63
CA ARG A 32 25.54 -2.70 -21.26
C ARG A 32 24.56 -1.72 -21.92
N LYS A 33 24.63 -1.51 -23.25
CA LYS A 33 23.73 -0.62 -24.00
C LYS A 33 22.46 -1.33 -24.51
N GLU A 34 22.39 -2.64 -24.42
CA GLU A 34 21.30 -3.44 -24.97
C GLU A 34 20.15 -3.64 -23.97
N VAL A 35 18.92 -3.65 -24.46
CA VAL A 35 17.72 -3.99 -23.69
C VAL A 35 17.43 -5.47 -23.91
N LEU A 36 17.51 -6.26 -22.85
CA LEU A 36 17.23 -7.71 -22.91
C LEU A 36 15.75 -8.01 -22.74
N GLY A 37 15.01 -7.17 -22.01
CA GLY A 37 13.59 -7.39 -21.79
C GLY A 37 12.99 -6.51 -20.71
N ARG A 38 11.76 -6.84 -20.31
CA ARG A 38 11.03 -6.17 -19.25
C ARG A 38 10.60 -7.18 -18.20
N ILE A 39 10.75 -6.82 -16.93
CA ILE A 39 10.25 -7.58 -15.80
C ILE A 39 8.98 -6.86 -15.34
N VAL A 40 7.85 -7.50 -15.60
CA VAL A 40 6.54 -6.99 -15.23
C VAL A 40 6.14 -7.67 -13.92
N PRO A 41 5.76 -6.91 -12.88
CA PRO A 41 5.31 -7.51 -11.64
C PRO A 41 3.96 -8.19 -11.85
N GLU A 42 3.79 -9.33 -11.20
CA GLU A 42 2.49 -9.97 -11.10
C GLU A 42 1.51 -9.01 -10.41
N ARG A 43 0.30 -8.88 -10.95
CA ARG A 43 -0.73 -8.06 -10.30
C ARG A 43 -0.98 -8.64 -8.91
N ALA A 44 -0.73 -7.84 -7.88
CA ALA A 44 -1.06 -8.24 -6.52
C ALA A 44 -2.53 -8.65 -6.50
N LYS A 45 -2.81 -9.86 -6.00
CA LYS A 45 -4.19 -10.29 -5.77
C LYS A 45 -4.85 -9.18 -4.94
N ALA A 46 -5.95 -8.64 -5.46
CA ALA A 46 -6.72 -7.66 -4.72
C ALA A 46 -6.98 -8.27 -3.34
N LYS A 47 -6.45 -7.64 -2.28
CA LYS A 47 -6.82 -8.04 -0.94
C LYS A 47 -8.33 -7.88 -0.87
N GLU A 48 -9.01 -8.91 -0.38
CA GLU A 48 -10.44 -8.84 -0.13
C GLU A 48 -10.72 -7.54 0.61
N TYR A 49 -11.64 -6.77 0.04
CA TYR A 49 -12.04 -5.51 0.64
C TYR A 49 -12.55 -5.84 2.04
N PRO A 50 -11.98 -5.24 3.09
CA PRO A 50 -12.31 -5.66 4.44
C PRO A 50 -13.79 -5.37 4.71
N ASP A 51 -14.47 -6.32 5.35
CA ASP A 51 -15.83 -6.08 5.82
C ASP A 51 -15.79 -5.04 6.96
N PHE A 52 -16.05 -3.79 6.59
CA PHE A 52 -16.10 -2.67 7.52
C PHE A 52 -17.23 -2.83 8.54
N ALA A 53 -18.36 -3.44 8.14
CA ALA A 53 -19.49 -3.65 9.03
C ALA A 53 -19.16 -4.71 10.09
N ALA A 54 -18.54 -5.83 9.69
CA ALA A 54 -18.08 -6.85 10.63
C ALA A 54 -16.98 -6.32 11.56
N ARG A 55 -16.03 -5.53 11.04
CA ARG A 55 -15.01 -4.88 11.87
C ARG A 55 -15.61 -3.89 12.85
N GLN A 56 -16.54 -3.06 12.41
CA GLN A 56 -17.25 -2.11 13.26
C GLN A 56 -18.02 -2.83 14.37
N LYS A 57 -18.74 -3.90 14.04
CA LYS A 57 -19.44 -4.74 15.02
C LYS A 57 -18.48 -5.43 15.98
N LYS A 58 -17.30 -5.85 15.55
CA LYS A 58 -16.26 -6.41 16.45
C LYS A 58 -15.70 -5.37 17.42
N ILE A 59 -15.46 -4.15 16.94
CA ILE A 59 -14.86 -3.06 17.75
C ILE A 59 -15.88 -2.44 18.70
N PHE A 60 -17.09 -2.16 18.23
CA PHE A 60 -18.11 -1.42 18.96
C PHE A 60 -19.25 -2.30 19.49
N GLY A 61 -19.35 -3.55 19.07
CA GLY A 61 -20.41 -4.47 19.48
C GLY A 61 -21.79 -3.94 19.10
N ASN A 62 -22.73 -4.05 20.05
CA ASN A 62 -24.05 -3.42 19.99
C ASN A 62 -24.09 -2.06 20.73
N ARG A 63 -22.93 -1.46 21.06
CA ARG A 63 -22.93 -0.17 21.76
C ARG A 63 -23.42 0.91 20.81
N ARG A 64 -24.64 1.40 21.05
CA ARG A 64 -25.11 2.67 20.50
C ARG A 64 -24.29 3.77 21.15
N ILE A 65 -23.24 4.20 20.47
CA ILE A 65 -22.47 5.35 20.88
C ILE A 65 -23.35 6.57 20.62
N ASN A 66 -24.14 6.97 21.60
CA ASN A 66 -24.81 8.26 21.64
C ASN A 66 -23.77 9.34 22.01
N LEU A 67 -22.69 9.44 21.23
CA LEU A 67 -21.85 10.63 21.30
C LEU A 67 -22.60 11.69 20.51
N ASN A 68 -23.32 12.56 21.22
CA ASN A 68 -23.74 13.83 20.64
C ASN A 68 -22.50 14.70 20.48
N VAL A 69 -21.71 14.40 19.44
CA VAL A 69 -20.45 15.10 19.14
C VAL A 69 -20.72 16.61 19.01
N GLY A 70 -21.90 17.00 18.52
CA GLY A 70 -22.34 18.38 18.47
C GLY A 70 -22.47 19.04 19.85
N GLU A 71 -23.00 18.34 20.86
CA GLU A 71 -23.06 18.85 22.24
C GLU A 71 -21.69 18.92 22.91
N ILE A 72 -20.81 17.96 22.66
CA ILE A 72 -19.45 17.95 23.20
C ILE A 72 -18.66 19.15 22.65
N LEU A 73 -18.68 19.33 21.33
CA LEU A 73 -18.04 20.47 20.67
C LEU A 73 -18.65 21.81 21.10
N ARG A 74 -19.97 21.87 21.32
CA ARG A 74 -20.65 23.08 21.81
C ARG A 74 -20.25 23.43 23.24
N LYS A 75 -20.09 22.45 24.13
CA LYS A 75 -19.58 22.66 25.50
C LYS A 75 -18.13 23.12 25.51
N GLU A 76 -17.31 22.57 24.61
CA GLU A 76 -15.90 22.95 24.49
C GLU A 76 -15.72 24.37 23.96
N ARG A 77 -16.52 24.76 22.95
CA ARG A 77 -16.52 26.12 22.39
C ARG A 77 -16.99 27.18 23.39
N ASN A 78 -17.96 26.86 24.25
CA ASN A 78 -18.45 27.79 25.27
C ASN A 78 -17.51 27.96 26.48
N ARG A 79 -16.39 27.20 26.52
CA ARG A 79 -15.36 27.29 27.57
C ARG A 79 -14.20 28.22 27.18
N LEU A 80 -14.14 28.65 25.92
CA LEU A 80 -13.26 29.72 25.40
C LEU A 80 -13.93 31.07 25.59
#